data_AF-A0A0F9KH50-F1
#
_entry.id   AF-A0A0F9KH50-F1
#
_cell.length_a   1.000
_cell.length_b   1.000
_cell.length_c   1.000
_cell.angle_alpha   90.00
_cell.angle_beta   90.00
_cell.angle_gamma   90.00
#
_symmetry.space_group_name_H-M   'P 1'
#
loop_
_entity.id
_entity.type
_entity.pdbx_description
1 polymer ?
#
loop_
_entity_poly.entity_id
_entity_poly.type
_entity_poly.pdbx_seq_one_letter_code
_entity_poly.pdbx_strand_id
1 'polypeptide(L)'
;NASSKMLMPVVMGHIHSAAGVSWRANPLKRIFSVDVGCGIDVDAWQFAYGRHYKKRPILSAAVILDGVPYHEVMRCSRGEPYHKENFK
;
A
#
# COMPACT_ATOMS: atom_id res chain seq x y z
N ASN A 1 14.70 -0.14 -7.17
CA ASN A 1 13.39 0.55 -7.36
C ASN A 1 13.65 1.93 -8.00
N ALA A 2 12.62 2.60 -8.52
CA ALA A 2 12.76 3.90 -9.21
C ALA A 2 13.38 5.00 -8.32
N SER A 3 12.99 5.04 -7.05
CA SER A 3 13.54 5.99 -6.07
C SER A 3 15.05 5.85 -5.85
N SER A 4 15.59 4.62 -5.87
CA SER A 4 17.04 4.41 -5.72
C SER A 4 17.82 4.76 -7.00
N LYS A 5 17.23 4.54 -8.18
CA LYS A 5 17.86 4.86 -9.47
C LYS A 5 17.90 6.37 -9.72
N MET A 6 16.84 7.08 -9.35
CA MET A 6 16.73 8.53 -9.56
C MET A 6 17.11 9.36 -8.33
N LEU A 7 17.34 8.71 -7.19
CA LEU A 7 17.59 9.34 -5.89
C LEU A 7 16.52 10.39 -5.53
N MET A 8 15.25 10.08 -5.79
CA MET A 8 14.10 10.96 -5.57
C MET A 8 13.01 10.23 -4.76
N PRO A 9 12.24 10.96 -3.92
CA PRO A 9 11.05 10.40 -3.29
C PRO A 9 10.04 9.92 -4.34
N VAL A 10 9.41 8.76 -4.09
CA VAL A 10 8.40 8.18 -4.99
C VAL A 10 7.18 7.75 -4.17
N VAL A 11 6.00 8.06 -4.69
CA VAL A 11 4.72 7.50 -4.25
C VAL A 11 4.14 6.72 -5.41
N MET A 12 3.74 5.48 -5.17
CA MET A 12 3.19 4.57 -6.16
C MET A 12 2.04 3.77 -5.52
N GLY A 13 1.12 3.29 -6.35
CA GLY A 13 0.16 2.24 -5.99
C GLY A 13 0.31 1.04 -6.92
N HIS A 14 -0.81 0.45 -7.34
CA HIS A 14 -0.89 -0.65 -8.32
C HIS A 14 -0.47 -2.04 -7.80
N ILE A 15 0.47 -2.16 -6.88
CA ILE A 15 0.82 -3.47 -6.32
C ILE A 15 -0.28 -3.88 -5.33
N HIS A 16 -1.18 -4.77 -5.75
CA HIS A 16 -2.32 -5.13 -4.91
C HIS A 16 -1.89 -5.81 -3.60
N SER A 17 -0.84 -6.63 -3.63
CA SER A 17 -0.47 -7.50 -2.50
C SER A 17 0.57 -6.94 -1.53
N ALA A 18 0.96 -5.68 -1.68
CA ALA A 18 1.98 -5.06 -0.85
C ALA A 18 1.64 -3.58 -0.65
N ALA A 19 2.04 -3.05 0.50
CA ALA A 19 1.94 -1.64 0.81
C ALA A 19 2.98 -1.32 1.89
N GLY A 20 3.44 -0.08 1.96
CA GLY A 20 4.36 0.35 3.01
C GLY A 20 5.28 1.49 2.62
N VAL A 21 6.10 1.88 3.59
CA VAL A 21 7.11 2.93 3.46
C VAL A 21 8.50 2.32 3.54
N SER A 22 9.36 2.67 2.59
CA SER A 22 10.79 2.33 2.61
C SER A 22 11.61 3.60 2.60
N TRP A 23 12.44 3.77 3.64
CA TRP A 23 13.38 4.87 3.75
C TRP A 23 14.76 4.48 3.26
N ARG A 24 15.45 5.43 2.62
CA ARG A 24 16.85 5.31 2.26
C ARG A 24 17.54 6.63 2.57
N ALA A 25 18.75 6.55 3.09
CA ALA A 25 19.54 7.73 3.43
C ALA A 25 20.99 7.53 3.00
N ASN A 26 21.64 8.65 2.67
CA ASN A 26 23.08 8.78 2.54
C ASN A 26 23.51 10.06 3.28
N PRO A 27 24.81 10.37 3.37
CA PRO A 27 25.28 11.56 4.09
C PRO A 27 24.74 12.91 3.57
N LEU A 28 24.20 12.97 2.35
CA LEU A 28 23.71 14.20 1.73
C LEU A 28 22.20 14.36 1.81
N LYS A 29 21.44 13.27 1.75
CA LYS A 29 19.97 13.31 1.71
C LYS A 29 19.31 12.03 2.19
N ARG A 30 18.05 12.18 2.60
CA ARG A 30 17.11 11.10 2.87
C ARG A 30 15.99 11.14 1.84
N ILE A 31 15.60 9.97 1.33
CA ILE A 31 14.47 9.79 0.41
C ILE A 31 13.56 8.67 0.91
N PHE A 32 12.30 8.70 0.48
CA PHE A 32 11.32 7.66 0.79
C PHE A 32 10.76 7.02 -0.48
N SER A 33 10.16 5.85 -0.31
CA SER A 33 9.31 5.20 -1.29
C SER A 33 8.04 4.76 -0.58
N VAL A 34 6.87 5.13 -1.11
CA VAL A 34 5.59 4.71 -0.57
C VAL A 34 4.85 3.86 -1.60
N ASP A 35 4.37 2.71 -1.15
CA ASP A 35 3.38 1.90 -1.84
C ASP A 35 2.06 1.99 -1.06
N VAL A 36 1.03 2.61 -1.66
CA VAL A 36 -0.25 2.87 -0.99
C VAL A 36 -1.23 1.70 -1.07
N GLY A 37 -0.83 0.52 -1.57
CA GLY A 37 -1.73 -0.62 -1.71
C GLY A 37 -2.81 -0.37 -2.77
N CYS A 38 -4.05 -0.80 -2.50
CA CYS A 38 -5.16 -0.70 -3.45
C CYS A 38 -6.52 -0.44 -2.78
N GLY A 39 -7.56 -0.14 -3.57
CA GLY A 39 -8.93 0.07 -3.11
C GLY A 39 -9.91 -0.85 -3.84
N ILE A 40 -9.65 -2.15 -3.84
CA ILE A 40 -10.42 -3.14 -4.61
C ILE A 40 -11.34 -3.98 -3.73
N ASP A 41 -12.40 -4.49 -4.34
CA ASP A 41 -13.21 -5.58 -3.78
C ASP A 41 -12.79 -6.92 -4.40
N VAL A 42 -12.37 -7.87 -3.55
CA VAL A 42 -11.94 -9.20 -3.97
C VAL A 42 -13.06 -10.06 -4.55
N ASP A 43 -14.33 -9.73 -4.27
CA ASP A 43 -15.48 -10.45 -4.78
C ASP A 43 -15.97 -9.92 -6.14
N ALA A 44 -15.52 -8.72 -6.55
CA ALA A 44 -15.90 -8.14 -7.82
C ALA A 44 -15.28 -8.92 -9.00
N TRP A 45 -16.06 -9.10 -10.07
CA TRP A 45 -15.70 -9.96 -11.21
C TRP A 45 -14.35 -9.60 -11.84
N GLN A 46 -14.03 -8.31 -11.89
CA GLN A 46 -12.78 -7.76 -12.42
C GLN A 46 -11.53 -8.28 -11.69
N PHE A 47 -11.69 -8.76 -10.45
CA PHE A 47 -10.60 -9.26 -9.60
C PHE A 47 -10.68 -10.77 -9.33
N ALA A 48 -11.57 -11.49 -10.01
CA ALA A 48 -11.75 -12.94 -9.84
C ALA A 48 -10.47 -13.75 -10.10
N TYR A 49 -9.55 -13.22 -10.93
CA TYR A 49 -8.25 -13.81 -11.19
C TYR A 49 -7.40 -13.99 -9.91
N GLY A 50 -7.61 -13.16 -8.89
CA GLY A 50 -6.86 -13.19 -7.63
C GLY A 50 -7.35 -14.24 -6.63
N ARG A 51 -8.45 -14.96 -6.92
CA ARG A 51 -9.10 -15.89 -5.98
C ARG A 51 -8.14 -16.96 -5.42
N HIS A 52 -7.30 -17.51 -6.30
CA HIS A 52 -6.37 -18.61 -5.98
C HIS A 52 -4.99 -18.14 -5.52
N TYR A 53 -4.75 -16.82 -5.46
CA TYR A 53 -3.46 -16.30 -5.01
C TYR A 53 -3.35 -16.34 -3.49
N LYS A 54 -2.20 -16.82 -3.00
CA LYS A 54 -1.87 -16.84 -1.56
C LYS A 54 -1.65 -15.43 -1.01
N LYS A 55 -1.07 -14.54 -1.83
CA LYS A 55 -0.87 -13.14 -1.48
C LYS A 55 -2.20 -12.40 -1.68
N ARG A 56 -2.70 -11.81 -0.60
CA ARG A 56 -3.99 -11.09 -0.59
C ARG A 56 -3.79 -9.59 -0.79
N PRO A 57 -4.78 -8.87 -1.32
CA PRO A 57 -4.69 -7.43 -1.47
C PRO A 57 -4.55 -6.71 -0.13
N ILE A 58 -3.83 -5.59 -0.12
CA ILE A 58 -3.70 -4.69 1.02
C ILE A 58 -4.43 -3.40 0.68
N LEU A 59 -5.44 -3.06 1.47
CA LEU A 59 -6.10 -1.76 1.42
C LEU A 59 -5.32 -0.79 2.29
N SER A 60 -4.93 0.35 1.73
CA SER A 60 -4.23 1.38 2.50
C SER A 60 -4.33 2.74 1.83
N ALA A 61 -3.96 3.78 2.58
CA ALA A 61 -3.77 5.12 2.07
C ALA A 61 -2.49 5.70 2.67
N ALA A 62 -1.94 6.72 2.01
CA ALA A 62 -0.84 7.48 2.59
C ALA A 62 -0.99 8.97 2.33
N VAL A 63 -0.44 9.75 3.25
CA VAL A 63 -0.27 11.20 3.12
C VAL A 63 1.19 11.55 3.34
N ILE A 64 1.71 12.49 2.56
CA ILE A 64 3.03 13.06 2.77
C ILE A 64 2.85 14.42 3.43
N LEU A 65 3.25 14.56 4.68
CA LEU A 65 3.21 15.83 5.41
C LEU A 65 4.64 16.31 5.63
N ASP A 66 4.96 17.49 5.11
CA ASP A 66 6.28 18.12 5.26
C ASP A 66 7.47 17.20 4.91
N GLY A 67 7.30 16.40 3.86
CA GLY A 67 8.31 15.43 3.41
C GLY A 67 8.39 14.14 4.23
N VAL A 68 7.44 13.91 5.14
CA VAL A 68 7.31 12.70 5.95
C VAL A 68 6.09 11.89 5.48
N PRO A 69 6.26 10.67 4.95
CA PRO A 69 5.17 9.75 4.68
C PRO A 69 4.53 9.19 5.94
N TYR A 70 3.21 9.23 5.97
CA TYR A 70 2.32 8.52 6.88
C TYR A 70 1.52 7.54 6.04
N HIS A 71 1.64 6.24 6.33
CA HIS A 71 0.96 5.18 5.60
C HIS A 71 0.11 4.40 6.59
N GLU A 72 -1.17 4.29 6.29
CA GLU A 72 -2.16 3.63 7.13
C GLU A 72 -2.76 2.44 6.37
N VAL A 73 -2.63 1.25 6.97
CA VAL A 73 -3.24 0.03 6.44
C VAL A 73 -4.66 -0.09 6.98
N MET A 74 -5.63 -0.26 6.08
CA MET A 74 -6.99 -0.53 6.46
C MET A 74 -7.10 -1.93 7.07
N ARG A 75 -7.61 -1.96 8.31
CA ARG A 75 -7.82 -3.17 9.10
C ARG A 75 -9.05 -3.94 8.62
N CYS A 76 -8.86 -4.66 7.51
CA CYS A 76 -9.90 -5.39 6.78
C CYS A 76 -9.73 -6.92 6.86
N SER A 77 -8.90 -7.46 7.75
CA SER A 77 -8.80 -8.91 7.99
C SER A 77 -10.03 -9.41 8.73
N ARG A 78 -10.31 -10.72 8.66
CA ARG A 78 -11.46 -11.30 9.37
C ARG A 78 -11.41 -11.00 10.87
N GLY A 79 -12.50 -10.51 11.45
CA GLY A 79 -12.56 -10.04 12.83
C GLY A 79 -12.01 -8.62 13.09
N GLU A 80 -11.47 -7.93 12.07
CA GLU A 80 -11.06 -6.53 12.21
C GLU A 80 -12.22 -5.56 11.96
N PRO A 81 -12.14 -4.29 12.44
CA PRO A 81 -13.26 -3.36 12.41
C PRO A 81 -13.82 -3.10 11.01
N TYR A 82 -12.96 -3.04 10.00
CA TYR A 82 -13.35 -2.68 8.63
C TYR A 82 -13.52 -3.90 7.72
N HIS A 83 -13.65 -5.11 8.28
CA HIS A 83 -13.96 -6.28 7.47
C HIS A 83 -15.40 -6.19 6.95
N LYS A 84 -15.60 -6.54 5.67
CA LYS A 84 -16.90 -6.47 4.97
C LYS A 84 -18.05 -7.20 5.67
N GLU A 85 -17.77 -8.18 6.53
CA GLU A 85 -18.80 -8.89 7.29
C GLU A 85 -19.51 -8.02 8.34
N ASN A 86 -18.90 -6.90 8.75
CA ASN A 86 -19.44 -5.99 9.76
C ASN A 86 -20.42 -4.94 9.20
N PHE A 87 -20.56 -4.83 7.87
CA PHE A 87 -21.36 -3.79 7.20
C PHE A 87 -22.48 -4.39 6.34
N LYS A 88 -22.95 -5.58 6.73
CA LYS A 88 -24.08 -6.26 6.09
C LYS A 88 -25.43 -5.70 6.53
#